data_AF-A0A2H6ADH7-F1
#
_entry.id   AF-A0A2H6ADH7-F1
#
_cell.length_a   1.000
_cell.length_b   1.000
_cell.length_c   1.000
_cell.angle_alpha   90.00
_cell.angle_beta   90.00
_cell.angle_gamma   90.00
#
_symmetry.space_group_name_H-M   'P 1'
#
loop_
_entity.id
_entity.type
_entity.pdbx_description
1 polymer ?
#
loop_
_entity_poly.entity_id
_entity_poly.type
_entity_poly.pdbx_seq_one_letter_code
_entity_poly.pdbx_strand_id
1 'polypeptide(L)' 'MLQPPSDPTDVVAVIRGVIASEEEAIAHYEKLIELARHHHDYVSENLAIEILSEEEAHRQQFQGYLKEYSK' A
#
# COMPACT_ATOMS: atom_id res chain seq x y z
N MET A 1 -1.81 3.04 -10.49
CA MET A 1 -2.46 4.38 -10.32
C MET A 1 -3.96 4.21 -10.09
N LEU A 2 -4.44 4.66 -8.93
CA LEU A 2 -5.87 4.68 -8.57
C LEU A 2 -6.66 5.58 -9.54
N GLN A 3 -7.48 4.99 -10.40
CA GLN A 3 -8.47 5.74 -11.18
C GLN A 3 -9.78 5.80 -10.36
N PRO A 4 -10.45 6.96 -10.28
CA PRO A 4 -11.73 7.04 -9.61
C PRO A 4 -12.74 6.10 -10.29
N PRO A 5 -13.62 5.42 -9.51
CA PRO A 5 -14.66 4.57 -10.08
C PRO A 5 -15.63 5.38 -10.94
N SER A 6 -16.27 4.72 -11.92
CA SER A 6 -17.25 5.40 -12.78
C SER A 6 -18.49 5.87 -12.00
N ASP A 7 -18.82 5.16 -10.91
CA ASP A 7 -19.75 5.61 -9.91
C ASP A 7 -18.96 6.11 -8.68
N PRO A 8 -18.96 7.42 -8.38
CA PRO A 8 -18.22 7.97 -7.25
C PRO A 8 -18.76 7.50 -5.89
N THR A 9 -19.92 6.84 -5.85
CA THR A 9 -20.52 6.25 -4.64
C THR A 9 -20.23 4.76 -4.47
N ASP A 10 -19.54 4.12 -5.42
CA ASP A 10 -19.08 2.73 -5.29
C ASP A 10 -17.88 2.64 -4.34
N VAL A 11 -18.19 2.67 -3.05
CA VAL A 11 -17.20 2.56 -1.96
C VAL A 11 -16.42 1.25 -2.01
N VAL A 12 -17.01 0.17 -2.55
CA VAL A 12 -16.32 -1.13 -2.66
C VAL A 12 -15.25 -1.06 -3.74
N ALA A 13 -15.53 -0.44 -4.89
CA ALA A 13 -14.53 -0.22 -5.94
C ALA A 13 -13.38 0.68 -5.44
N VAL A 14 -13.69 1.73 -4.67
CA VAL A 14 -12.66 2.58 -4.04
C VAL A 14 -11.78 1.76 -3.09
N ILE A 15 -12.37 0.99 -2.17
CA ILE A 15 -11.61 0.16 -1.22
C ILE A 15 -10.69 -0.82 -1.96
N ARG A 16 -11.18 -1.50 -3.00
CA ARG A 16 -10.36 -2.41 -3.81
C ARG A 16 -9.22 -1.68 -4.52
N GLY A 17 -9.48 -0.48 -5.04
CA GLY A 17 -8.46 0.35 -5.65
C GLY A 17 -7.35 0.73 -4.66
N VAL A 18 -7.73 1.11 -3.44
CA VAL A 18 -6.75 1.45 -2.40
C VAL A 18 -5.90 0.23 -2.06
N ILE A 19 -6.50 -0.94 -1.81
CA ILE A 19 -5.75 -2.19 -1.55
C ILE A 19 -4.74 -2.48 -2.67
N ALA A 20 -5.14 -2.36 -3.93
CA ALA A 20 -4.23 -2.56 -5.05
C ALA A 20 -3.07 -1.54 -5.06
N SER A 21 -3.34 -0.29 -4.66
CA SER A 21 -2.32 0.75 -4.56
C SER A 21 -1.37 0.50 -3.39
N GLU A 22 -1.87 0.01 -2.25
CA GLU A 22 -1.04 -0.41 -1.11
C GLU A 22 -0.14 -1.60 -1.48
N GLU A 23 -0.65 -2.57 -2.25
CA GLU A 23 0.15 -3.69 -2.75
C GLU A 23 1.26 -3.24 -3.72
N GLU A 24 0.96 -2.27 -4.60
CA GLU A 24 1.98 -1.63 -5.47
C GLU A 24 3.04 -0.89 -4.63
N ALA A 25 2.63 -0.16 -3.58
CA ALA A 25 3.54 0.58 -2.70
C ALA A 25 4.44 -0.36 -1.89
N ILE A 26 3.89 -1.43 -1.31
CA ILE A 26 4.64 -2.47 -0.58
C ILE A 26 5.75 -3.04 -1.47
N ALA A 27 5.41 -3.48 -2.68
CA ALA A 27 6.40 -4.02 -3.63
C ALA A 27 7.47 -2.98 -4.01
N HIS A 28 7.09 -1.71 -4.08
CA HIS A 28 8.02 -0.62 -4.34
C HIS A 28 9.01 -0.42 -3.18
N TYR A 29 8.52 -0.38 -1.93
CA TYR A 29 9.37 -0.19 -0.76
C TYR A 29 10.25 -1.40 -0.46
N GLU A 30 9.78 -2.63 -0.68
CA GLU A 30 10.64 -3.83 -0.63
C GLU A 30 11.85 -3.70 -1.56
N LYS A 31 11.62 -3.28 -2.82
CA LYS A 31 12.70 -3.04 -3.78
C LYS A 31 13.61 -1.88 -3.37
N LEU A 32 13.07 -0.81 -2.79
CA LEU A 32 13.85 0.33 -2.32
C LEU A 32 14.77 -0.06 -1.16
N ILE A 33 14.29 -0.89 -0.24
CA ILE A 33 15.08 -1.45 0.86
C ILE A 33 16.26 -2.26 0.33
N GLU A 34 16.02 -3.14 -0.66
CA GLU A 34 17.10 -3.90 -1.30
C GLU A 34 18.15 -3.00 -1.95
N LEU A 35 17.71 -1.95 -2.66
CA LEU A 35 18.61 -0.98 -3.30
C LEU A 35 19.42 -0.20 -2.26
N ALA A 36 18.78 0.30 -1.20
CA ALA A 36 19.44 1.03 -0.13
C ALA A 36 20.50 0.15 0.57
N ARG A 37 20.17 -1.11 0.87
CA ARG A 37 21.12 -2.11 1.41
C ARG A 37 22.32 -2.32 0.51
N HIS A 38 22.10 -2.46 -0.80
CA HIS A 38 23.16 -2.63 -1.79
C HIS A 38 24.15 -1.46 -1.82
N HIS A 39 23.68 -0.24 -1.51
CA HIS A 39 24.50 0.97 -1.50
C HIS A 39 24.97 1.40 -0.11
N HIS A 40 24.70 0.62 0.94
CA HIS A 40 24.96 0.99 2.33
C HIS A 40 24.32 2.33 2.74
N ASP A 41 23.16 2.66 2.16
CA ASP A 41 22.39 3.86 2.50
C ASP A 41 21.41 3.55 3.65
N TYR A 42 21.94 3.55 4.88
CA TYR A 42 21.20 3.16 6.07
C TYR A 42 20.02 4.08 6.41
N VAL A 43 20.10 5.36 6.03
CA VAL A 43 19.03 6.32 6.31
C VAL A 43 17.84 6.05 5.40
N SER A 44 18.10 5.87 4.10
CA SER A 44 17.05 5.51 3.14
C SER A 44 16.48 4.12 3.41
N GLU A 45 17.31 3.14 3.81
CA GLU A 45 16.83 1.81 4.21
C GLU A 45 15.84 1.93 5.37
N ASN A 46 16.22 2.60 6.46
CA ASN A 46 15.37 2.72 7.64
C ASN A 46 14.05 3.44 7.32
N LEU A 47 14.11 4.54 6.57
CA LEU A 47 12.90 5.26 6.16
C LEU A 47 12.00 4.38 5.29
N ALA A 48 12.55 3.59 4.36
CA ALA A 48 11.76 2.69 3.53
C ALA A 48 11.13 1.54 4.34
N ILE A 49 11.80 1.04 5.39
CA ILE A 49 11.24 0.06 6.32
C ILE A 49 10.07 0.66 7.12
N GLU A 50 10.22 1.89 7.62
CA GLU A 50 9.15 2.59 8.34
C GLU A 50 7.91 2.74 7.47
N ILE A 51 8.06 3.22 6.22
CA ILE A 51 6.93 3.39 5.31
C ILE A 51 6.34 2.04 4.90
N LEU A 52 7.17 1.01 4.64
CA LEU A 52 6.67 -0.35 4.36
C LEU A 52 5.72 -0.85 5.46
N SER A 53 6.09 -0.62 6.73
CA SER A 53 5.24 -1.00 7.86
C SER A 53 3.91 -0.25 7.88
N GLU A 54 3.87 1.02 7.44
CA GLU A 54 2.63 1.80 7.34
C GLU A 54 1.73 1.25 6.23
N GLU A 55 2.27 0.96 5.04
CA GLU A 55 1.47 0.44 3.92
C GLU A 55 0.93 -0.97 4.21
N GLU A 56 1.67 -1.82 4.93
CA GLU A 56 1.16 -3.12 5.38
C GLU A 56 -0.01 -2.96 6.36
N ALA A 57 0.06 -1.97 7.25
CA ALA A 57 -1.04 -1.64 8.17
C ALA A 57 -2.25 -1.07 7.42
N HIS A 58 -2.04 -0.17 6.45
CA HIS A 58 -3.10 0.35 5.58
C HIS A 58 -3.78 -0.79 4.81
N ARG A 59 -3.02 -1.67 4.14
CA ARG A 59 -3.55 -2.84 3.44
C ARG A 59 -4.43 -3.69 4.35
N GLN A 60 -3.96 -4.00 5.56
CA GLN A 60 -4.71 -4.80 6.53
C GLN A 60 -6.01 -4.10 6.96
N GLN A 61 -5.97 -2.78 7.19
CA GLN A 61 -7.14 -1.98 7.56
C GLN A 61 -8.18 -1.98 6.44
N PHE A 62 -7.77 -1.72 5.19
CA PHE A 62 -8.69 -1.70 4.05
C PHE A 62 -9.24 -3.09 3.70
N GLN A 63 -8.48 -4.17 3.91
CA GLN A 63 -9.02 -5.53 3.84
C GLN A 63 -10.13 -5.76 4.89
N GLY A 64 -9.98 -5.18 6.09
CA GLY A 64 -11.01 -5.14 7.12
C GLY A 64 -12.29 -4.44 6.63
N TYR A 65 -12.17 -3.25 6.05
CA TYR A 65 -13.30 -2.52 5.46
C TYR A 65 -13.95 -3.31 4.33
N LEU A 66 -13.16 -3.87 3.41
CA LEU A 66 -13.70 -4.66 2.30
C LEU A 66 -14.61 -5.79 2.81
N LYS A 67 -14.16 -6.51 3.85
CA LYS A 67 -14.94 -7.59 4.48
C LYS A 67 -16.24 -7.09 5.10
N GLU A 68 -16.30 -5.85 5.58
CA GLU A 68 -17.52 -5.27 6.16
C GLU A 68 -18.50 -4.79 5.09
N TYR A 69 -18.01 -4.07 4.08
CA TYR A 69 -18.82 -3.44 3.03
C TYR A 69 -19.22 -4.39 1.89
N SER A 70 -18.61 -5.57 1.79
CA SER A 70 -18.97 -6.59 0.79
C SER A 70 -19.87 -7.71 1.35
N LYS A 71 -20.54 -7.48 2.48
CA LYS A 71 -21.52 -8.42 3.05
C LYS A 71 -22.88 -8.36 2.37
#